data_AF-A0A2G9M1G6-F1
#
_entry.id   AF-A0A2G9M1G6-F1
#
_cell.length_a   1.000
_cell.length_b   1.000
_cell.length_c   1.000
_cell.angle_alpha   90.00
_cell.angle_beta   90.00
_cell.angle_gamma   90.00
#
_symmetry.space_group_name_H-M   'P 1'
#
loop_
_entity.id
_entity.type
_entity.pdbx_description
1 polymer ?
#
loop_
_entity_poly.entity_id
_entity_poly.type
_entity_poly.pdbx_seq_one_letter_code
_entity_poly.pdbx_strand_id
1 'polypeptide(L)'
;MRKFLMVKGKRGVSPLIATVLLIAFAVALGAVVMNWGKSFTTETINYAETTSATSVGCTLDVSLTAVQIGGNPQICYNESEHRIDFIVRNNGNRDIDDIELQVITITNESVYEIYENASILESALKRGRVA
;
A
#
# COMPACT_ATOMS: atom_id res chain seq x y z
N MET A 1 58.63 4.29 -53.00
CA MET A 1 57.87 5.56 -52.97
C MET A 1 56.65 5.40 -52.08
N ARG A 2 56.69 5.88 -50.83
CA ARG A 2 55.52 5.88 -49.93
C ARG A 2 54.98 7.30 -49.85
N LYS A 3 53.80 7.52 -50.44
CA LYS A 3 53.07 8.80 -50.43
C LYS A 3 52.70 9.15 -48.98
N PHE A 4 53.22 10.28 -48.51
CA PHE A 4 52.83 10.96 -47.29
C PHE A 4 51.47 11.63 -47.55
N LEU A 5 50.38 11.06 -47.02
CA LEU A 5 49.05 11.67 -47.06
C LEU A 5 48.92 12.63 -45.88
N MET A 6 49.04 13.91 -46.20
CA MET A 6 48.94 15.05 -45.30
C MET A 6 47.46 15.23 -44.87
N VAL A 7 47.11 14.78 -43.67
CA VAL A 7 45.81 15.08 -43.05
C VAL A 7 45.92 16.42 -42.30
N LYS A 8 45.15 17.38 -42.80
CA LYS A 8 44.92 18.74 -42.28
C LYS A 8 44.72 18.73 -40.76
N GLY A 9 45.42 19.61 -40.05
CA GLY A 9 45.60 19.61 -38.59
C GLY A 9 44.37 19.27 -37.75
N LYS A 10 44.36 18.06 -37.19
CA LYS A 10 43.49 17.66 -36.09
C LYS A 10 44.33 17.75 -34.82
N ARG A 11 43.96 18.61 -33.88
CA ARG A 11 44.57 18.65 -32.55
C ARG A 11 44.22 17.32 -31.86
N GLY A 12 45.13 16.36 -31.90
CA GLY A 12 44.99 15.11 -31.16
C GLY A 12 44.97 15.43 -29.67
N VAL A 13 43.90 15.04 -28.99
CA VAL A 13 43.87 15.08 -27.53
C VAL A 13 45.00 14.16 -27.04
N SER A 14 45.86 14.66 -26.16
CA SER A 14 46.96 13.87 -25.60
C SER A 14 46.41 12.54 -25.07
N PRO A 15 46.99 11.38 -25.45
CA PRO A 15 46.52 10.07 -24.99
C PRO A 15 46.40 9.98 -23.46
N LEU A 16 47.21 10.75 -22.73
CA LEU A 16 47.21 10.82 -21.27
C LEU A 16 45.99 11.56 -20.70
N ILE A 17 45.46 12.56 -21.41
CA ILE A 17 44.27 13.31 -20.97
C ILE A 17 43.00 12.48 -21.20
N ALA A 18 42.97 11.71 -22.30
CA ALA A 18 41.83 10.86 -22.64
C ALA A 18 41.58 9.77 -21.58
N THR A 19 42.64 9.15 -21.06
CA THR A 19 42.51 8.11 -20.03
C THR A 19 42.02 8.68 -18.70
N VAL A 20 42.50 9.85 -18.29
CA VAL A 20 42.06 10.52 -17.06
C VAL A 20 40.57 10.90 -17.14
N LEU A 21 40.12 11.41 -18.28
CA LEU A 21 38.70 11.74 -18.50
C LEU A 21 37.79 10.50 -18.40
N LEU A 22 38.22 9.37 -18.98
CA LEU A 22 37.43 8.13 -18.91
C LEU A 22 37.34 7.58 -17.48
N ILE A 23 38.43 7.64 -16.71
CA ILE A 23 38.43 7.19 -15.31
C ILE A 23 37.53 8.08 -14.46
N ALA A 24 37.63 9.41 -14.61
CA ALA A 24 36.80 10.36 -13.87
C ALA A 24 35.30 10.17 -14.16
N PHE A 25 34.95 9.92 -15.42
CA PHE A 25 33.57 9.63 -15.82
C PHE A 25 33.04 8.32 -15.22
N ALA A 26 33.86 7.26 -15.22
CA ALA A 26 33.48 5.98 -14.64
C ALA A 26 33.23 6.07 -13.12
N VAL A 27 34.06 6.82 -12.40
CA VAL A 27 33.87 7.05 -10.95
C VAL A 27 32.61 7.87 -10.68
N ALA A 28 32.34 8.91 -11.47
CA ALA A 28 31.13 9.71 -11.33
C ALA A 28 29.86 8.88 -11.56
N LEU A 29 29.84 8.03 -12.59
CA LEU A 29 28.72 7.11 -12.83
C LEU A 29 28.54 6.10 -11.69
N GLY A 30 29.64 5.56 -11.15
CA GLY A 30 29.59 4.64 -10.00
C GLY A 30 28.91 5.27 -8.78
N ALA A 31 29.22 6.54 -8.48
CA ALA A 31 28.59 7.26 -7.37
C ALA A 31 27.09 7.49 -7.58
N VAL A 32 26.67 7.83 -8.81
CA VAL A 32 25.24 8.01 -9.16
C VAL A 32 24.47 6.70 -8.99
N VAL A 33 25.00 5.58 -9.52
CA VAL A 33 24.35 4.27 -9.41
C VAL A 33 24.25 3.79 -7.96
N MET A 34 25.28 4.02 -7.15
CA MET A 34 25.24 3.68 -5.72
C MET A 34 24.22 4.53 -4.95
N ASN A 35 24.07 5.82 -5.30
CA ASN A 35 23.10 6.70 -4.67
C ASN A 35 21.65 6.35 -5.06
N TRP A 36 21.42 6.03 -6.32
CA TRP A 36 20.11 5.56 -6.80
C TRP A 36 19.74 4.18 -6.26
N GLY A 37 20.69 3.24 -6.23
CA GLY A 37 20.45 1.88 -5.73
C GLY A 37 20.00 1.85 -4.27
N LYS A 38 20.59 2.70 -3.41
CA LYS A 38 20.17 2.82 -2.00
C LYS A 38 18.73 3.31 -1.87
N SER A 39 18.37 4.36 -2.62
CA SER A 39 17.03 4.96 -2.55
C SER A 39 15.93 3.97 -2.97
N PHE A 40 16.18 3.19 -4.03
CA PHE A 40 15.25 2.14 -4.49
C PHE A 40 15.05 1.03 -3.45
N THR A 41 16.12 0.60 -2.79
CA THR A 41 16.02 -0.45 -1.75
C THR A 41 15.29 0.03 -0.50
N THR A 42 15.50 1.28 -0.07
CA THR A 42 14.85 1.82 1.14
C THR A 42 13.36 2.05 0.93
N GLU A 43 12.94 2.55 -0.24
CA GLU A 43 11.52 2.73 -0.55
C GLU A 43 10.78 1.39 -0.64
N THR A 44 11.39 0.38 -1.26
CA THR A 44 10.78 -0.95 -1.40
C THR A 44 10.66 -1.68 -0.07
N ILE A 45 11.66 -1.57 0.83
CA ILE A 45 11.62 -2.18 2.16
C ILE A 45 10.56 -1.51 3.04
N ASN A 46 10.47 -0.17 3.02
CA ASN A 46 9.48 0.56 3.82
C ASN A 46 8.05 0.21 3.39
N TYR A 47 7.79 0.04 2.08
CA TYR A 47 6.48 -0.39 1.56
C TYR A 47 6.14 -1.84 1.94
N ALA A 48 7.12 -2.74 1.92
CA ALA A 48 6.92 -4.14 2.28
C ALA A 48 6.70 -4.32 3.80
N GLU A 49 7.44 -3.59 4.64
CA GLU A 49 7.26 -3.63 6.09
C GLU A 49 5.93 -3.01 6.53
N THR A 50 5.52 -1.86 5.97
CA THR A 50 4.21 -1.26 6.31
C THR A 50 3.05 -2.13 5.84
N THR A 51 3.07 -2.66 4.62
CA THR A 51 1.96 -3.50 4.12
C THR A 51 1.87 -4.84 4.86
N SER A 52 3.01 -5.43 5.24
CA SER A 52 3.04 -6.69 6.01
C SER A 52 2.66 -6.47 7.47
N ALA A 53 3.07 -5.37 8.10
CA ALA A 53 2.68 -5.05 9.47
C ALA A 53 1.21 -4.64 9.58
N THR A 54 0.66 -3.91 8.60
CA THR A 54 -0.75 -3.49 8.62
C THR A 54 -1.71 -4.65 8.40
N SER A 55 -1.40 -5.57 7.47
CA SER A 55 -2.24 -6.75 7.23
C SER A 55 -2.21 -7.77 8.39
N VAL A 56 -1.04 -7.95 9.02
CA VAL A 56 -0.91 -8.80 10.21
C VAL A 56 -1.50 -8.13 11.45
N GLY A 57 -1.31 -6.81 11.61
CA GLY A 57 -1.86 -6.02 12.71
C GLY A 57 -3.39 -5.99 12.73
N CYS A 58 -4.05 -5.80 11.58
CA CYS A 58 -5.51 -5.88 11.51
C CYS A 58 -6.06 -7.28 11.83
N THR A 59 -5.27 -8.35 11.63
CA THR A 59 -5.71 -9.73 11.92
C THR A 59 -5.49 -10.11 13.38
N LEU A 60 -4.45 -9.58 14.03
CA LEU A 60 -4.08 -9.93 15.41
C LEU A 60 -4.62 -8.94 16.45
N ASP A 61 -4.73 -7.66 16.10
CA ASP A 61 -5.04 -6.59 17.06
C ASP A 61 -6.48 -6.05 16.92
N VAL A 62 -7.21 -6.42 15.86
CA VAL A 62 -8.62 -6.06 15.65
C VAL A 62 -9.45 -7.34 15.58
N SER A 63 -10.47 -7.44 16.43
CA SER A 63 -11.34 -8.61 16.48
C SER A 63 -12.79 -8.14 16.56
N LEU A 64 -13.48 -8.10 15.43
CA LEU A 64 -14.87 -7.71 15.35
C LEU A 64 -15.79 -8.91 15.55
N THR A 65 -16.71 -8.79 16.49
CA THR A 65 -17.73 -9.81 16.78
C THR A 65 -19.11 -9.16 16.85
N ALA A 66 -20.12 -9.81 16.27
CA ALA A 66 -21.50 -9.39 16.42
C ALA A 66 -21.96 -9.62 17.87
N VAL A 67 -22.54 -8.59 18.49
CA VAL A 67 -23.00 -8.70 19.89
C VAL A 67 -24.27 -9.55 19.94
N GLN A 68 -24.33 -10.45 20.93
CA GLN A 68 -25.54 -11.20 21.28
C GLN A 68 -26.02 -10.77 22.66
N ILE A 69 -27.31 -10.42 22.78
CA ILE A 69 -27.94 -10.06 24.06
C ILE A 69 -29.03 -11.10 24.32
N GLY A 70 -28.92 -11.82 25.44
CA GLY A 70 -29.87 -12.88 25.78
C GLY A 70 -29.94 -14.02 24.76
N GLY A 71 -28.85 -14.28 24.03
CA GLY A 71 -28.78 -15.30 22.99
C GLY A 71 -29.28 -14.86 21.61
N ASN A 72 -29.77 -13.62 21.47
CA ASN A 72 -30.23 -13.09 20.18
C ASN A 72 -29.18 -12.17 19.55
N PRO A 73 -28.77 -12.41 18.29
CA PRO A 73 -27.85 -11.53 17.58
C PRO A 73 -28.48 -10.15 17.39
N GLN A 74 -27.73 -9.10 17.69
CA GLN A 74 -28.16 -7.71 17.53
C GLN A 74 -27.89 -7.23 16.11
N ILE A 75 -28.48 -7.91 15.13
CA ILE A 75 -28.51 -7.53 13.71
C ILE A 75 -29.97 -7.59 13.29
N CYS A 76 -30.55 -6.43 12.97
CA CYS A 76 -31.96 -6.29 12.65
C CYS A 76 -32.11 -5.51 11.34
N TYR A 77 -32.98 -5.99 10.46
CA TYR A 77 -33.41 -5.25 9.27
C TYR A 77 -34.76 -4.60 9.56
N ASN A 78 -34.83 -3.29 9.42
CA ASN A 78 -36.09 -2.54 9.50
C ASN A 78 -36.64 -2.33 8.09
N GLU A 79 -37.69 -3.07 7.75
CA GLU A 79 -38.35 -3.02 6.44
C GLU A 79 -39.00 -1.65 6.14
N SER A 80 -39.46 -0.93 7.18
CA SER A 80 -40.16 0.34 7.00
C SER A 80 -39.21 1.50 6.66
N GLU A 81 -37.97 1.41 7.12
CA GLU A 81 -36.96 2.46 6.96
C GLU A 81 -35.82 2.03 6.04
N HIS A 82 -35.89 0.81 5.47
CA HIS A 82 -34.85 0.19 4.65
C HIS A 82 -33.44 0.29 5.28
N ARG A 83 -33.36 0.12 6.61
CA ARG A 83 -32.12 0.27 7.39
C ARG A 83 -31.73 -1.06 8.04
N ILE A 84 -30.44 -1.37 8.03
CA ILE A 84 -29.85 -2.45 8.82
C ILE A 84 -29.24 -1.84 10.08
N ASP A 85 -29.77 -2.22 11.24
CA ASP A 85 -29.26 -1.85 12.54
C ASP A 85 -28.43 -3.01 13.09
N PHE A 86 -27.15 -2.78 13.38
CA PHE A 86 -26.26 -3.81 13.92
C PHE A 86 -25.33 -3.27 15.00
N ILE A 87 -24.94 -4.15 15.93
CA ILE A 87 -23.96 -3.84 16.98
C ILE A 87 -22.78 -4.79 16.84
N VAL A 88 -21.61 -4.21 16.57
CA VAL A 88 -20.33 -4.92 16.57
C VAL A 88 -19.49 -4.51 17.77
N ARG A 89 -18.77 -5.46 18.33
CA ARG A 89 -17.80 -5.25 19.40
C ARG A 89 -16.40 -5.55 18.89
N ASN A 90 -15.51 -4.60 19.08
CA ASN A 90 -14.07 -4.83 18.95
C ASN A 90 -13.53 -5.43 20.25
N ASN A 91 -13.09 -6.69 20.19
CA ASN A 91 -12.37 -7.37 21.28
C ASN A 91 -10.85 -7.26 21.14
N GLY A 92 -10.38 -6.57 20.11
CA GLY A 92 -8.99 -6.27 19.86
C GLY A 92 -8.43 -5.20 20.81
N ASN A 93 -7.12 -4.96 20.72
CA ASN A 93 -6.40 -3.97 21.53
C ASN A 93 -6.03 -2.71 20.73
N ARG A 94 -6.51 -2.60 19.49
CA ARG A 94 -6.39 -1.42 18.64
C ARG A 94 -7.75 -0.76 18.46
N ASP A 95 -7.78 0.56 18.47
CA ASP A 95 -8.95 1.33 18.04
C ASP A 95 -9.19 1.15 16.52
N ILE A 96 -10.45 1.28 16.11
CA ILE A 96 -10.87 1.16 14.71
C ILE A 96 -11.21 2.56 14.20
N ASP A 97 -10.47 2.99 13.18
CA ASP A 97 -10.61 4.30 12.56
C ASP A 97 -11.78 4.34 11.56
N ASP A 98 -11.95 3.28 10.76
CA ASP A 98 -12.99 3.20 9.72
C ASP A 98 -13.57 1.78 9.60
N ILE A 99 -14.84 1.68 9.17
CA ILE A 99 -15.55 0.42 8.95
C ILE A 99 -16.20 0.44 7.56
N GLU A 100 -15.78 -0.49 6.70
CA GLU A 100 -16.42 -0.77 5.42
C GLU A 100 -17.40 -1.94 5.59
N LEU A 101 -18.67 -1.70 5.25
CA LEU A 101 -19.71 -2.73 5.25
C LEU A 101 -19.99 -3.20 3.82
N GLN A 102 -19.86 -4.51 3.59
CA GLN A 102 -20.27 -5.14 2.35
C GLN A 102 -21.52 -6.00 2.61
N VAL A 103 -22.64 -5.63 1.97
CA VAL A 103 -23.88 -6.40 2.03
C VAL A 103 -23.94 -7.35 0.85
N ILE A 104 -23.98 -8.64 1.13
CA ILE A 104 -24.07 -9.71 0.14
C ILE A 104 -25.42 -10.39 0.29
N THR A 105 -26.25 -10.37 -0.76
CA THR A 105 -27.50 -11.12 -0.78
C THR A 105 -27.33 -12.38 -1.61
N ILE A 106 -27.88 -13.48 -1.10
CA ILE A 106 -27.93 -14.76 -1.82
C ILE A 106 -29.38 -14.96 -2.23
N THR A 107 -29.66 -14.85 -3.52
CA THR A 107 -30.93 -15.34 -4.07
C THR A 107 -30.81 -16.84 -4.36
N ASN A 108 -31.92 -17.55 -4.52
CA ASN A 108 -32.01 -19.02 -4.58
C ASN A 108 -31.14 -19.71 -5.66
N GLU A 109 -30.39 -18.97 -6.46
CA GLU A 109 -29.49 -19.45 -7.51
C GLU A 109 -28.05 -18.96 -7.35
N SER A 110 -27.46 -18.94 -6.14
CA SER A 110 -26.01 -18.75 -5.93
C SER A 110 -25.35 -17.50 -6.54
N VAL A 111 -26.15 -16.54 -7.03
CA VAL A 111 -25.67 -15.26 -7.53
C VAL A 111 -25.53 -14.34 -6.32
N TYR A 112 -24.30 -13.90 -6.07
CA TYR A 112 -23.98 -12.89 -5.09
C TYR A 112 -24.05 -11.52 -5.78
N GLU A 113 -25.15 -10.80 -5.59
CA GLU A 113 -25.21 -9.39 -6.00
C GLU A 113 -24.66 -8.54 -4.85
N ILE A 114 -23.56 -7.83 -5.11
CA ILE A 114 -23.04 -6.79 -4.21
C ILE A 114 -23.90 -5.56 -4.48
N TYR A 115 -24.82 -5.27 -3.57
CA TYR A 115 -25.79 -4.20 -3.80
C TYR A 115 -25.18 -2.82 -3.60
N GLU A 116 -24.27 -2.65 -2.63
CA GLU A 116 -23.65 -1.36 -2.34
C GLU A 116 -22.45 -1.52 -1.38
N ASN A 117 -21.40 -0.75 -1.61
CA ASN A 117 -20.35 -0.53 -0.61
C ASN A 117 -20.78 0.67 0.22
N ALA A 118 -21.04 0.46 1.51
CA ALA A 118 -21.34 1.54 2.43
C ALA A 118 -20.16 1.73 3.37
N SER A 119 -19.43 2.83 3.23
CA SER A 119 -18.46 3.28 4.22
C SER A 119 -19.19 4.08 5.30
N ILE A 120 -19.08 3.64 6.54
CA ILE A 120 -19.69 4.34 7.67
C ILE A 120 -18.60 5.23 8.28
N LEU A 121 -18.63 6.52 7.94
CA LEU A 121 -17.73 7.52 8.50
C LEU A 121 -17.74 7.47 10.04
N GLU A 122 -16.58 7.70 10.66
CA GLU A 122 -16.38 7.65 12.12
C GLU A 122 -17.41 8.50 12.89
N SER A 123 -17.88 9.61 12.31
CA SER A 123 -18.91 10.50 12.88
C SER A 123 -20.29 9.86 13.00
N ALA A 124 -20.59 8.81 12.23
CA ALA A 124 -21.84 8.06 12.29
C ALA A 124 -21.76 6.86 13.26
N LEU A 125 -20.56 6.49 13.72
CA LEU A 125 -20.37 5.41 14.69
C LEU A 125 -20.70 5.90 16.10
N LYS A 126 -21.82 5.42 16.64
CA LYS A 126 -22.15 5.62 18.06
C LYS A 126 -21.29 4.67 18.91
N ARG A 127 -20.15 5.15 19.39
CA ARG A 127 -19.28 4.40 20.32
C ARG A 127 -19.94 4.32 21.71
N GLY A 128 -20.22 3.11 22.17
CA GLY A 128 -20.71 2.83 23.52
C GLY A 128 -19.77 1.88 24.25
N ARG A 129 -19.40 2.21 25.50
CA ARG A 129 -18.65 1.30 26.36
C ARG A 129 -19.64 0.39 27.08
N VAL A 130 -19.60 -0.90 26.80
CA VAL A 130 -20.34 -1.89 27.58
C VAL A 130 -19.57 -2.10 28.88
N ALA A 131 -20.17 -1.70 30.00
CA ALA A 131 -19.62 -1.87 31.34
C ALA A 131 -19.79 -3.32 31.84
#